data_AF-A0A8H7RWU6-F1
#
_entry.id   AF-A0A8H7RWU6-F1
#
_cell.length_a   1.000
_cell.length_b   1.000
_cell.length_c   1.000
_cell.angle_alpha   90.00
_cell.angle_beta   90.00
_cell.angle_gamma   90.00
#
_symmetry.space_group_name_H-M   'P 1'
#
loop_
_entity.id
_entity.type
_entity.pdbx_description
1 polymer ?
#
loop_
_entity_poly.entity_id
_entity_poly.type
_entity_poly.pdbx_seq_one_letter_code
_entity_poly.pdbx_strand_id
1 'polypeptide(L)'
;MSLWGATVITNLLSAIPWIGKDLVEFEPLENGSIYSNIVELSLLPVIGTVNSKAMNKIKLRTEKEKLEALKISKSFLAMLVGLIDGDGYIAITKTPKDYIKIDLVISLDLRDLDLLNYIHSVLKVGRINKYPKSNLVKLTIPRTDLQTILFPLFIYYNLYFLTETRRAQYDKVLFILQSNLKKYSELPKEFPVYNNLPVTASGYSELDFFKNWTVGFTMAEGSFFMKNNKDICFSLKQRTHELLFEAFRIIFDTKVKINNFDGYSQFMVSSIKDLQTVVNFFSFSDLHPLVGYKLTQYEVWLNQIQEHPRYKNINLP
;
A
#
# COMPACT_ATOMS: atom_id res chain seq x y z
N MET A 1 -11.02 -69.53 -1.18
CA MET A 1 -12.27 -69.69 -1.95
C MET A 1 -13.05 -68.40 -1.80
N SER A 2 -12.83 -67.42 -2.69
CA SER A 2 -13.52 -67.25 -3.99
C SER A 2 -14.95 -66.71 -3.79
N LEU A 3 -15.46 -65.68 -4.47
CA LEU A 3 -14.99 -64.64 -5.39
C LEU A 3 -16.28 -63.93 -5.86
N TRP A 4 -16.18 -62.68 -6.32
CA TRP A 4 -17.19 -61.84 -7.03
C TRP A 4 -18.29 -61.16 -6.16
N GLY A 5 -18.63 -59.89 -6.35
CA GLY A 5 -18.47 -59.04 -7.54
C GLY A 5 -17.99 -57.61 -7.26
N ALA A 6 -17.13 -57.15 -8.17
CA ALA A 6 -16.69 -55.77 -8.36
C ALA A 6 -17.64 -55.00 -9.31
N THR A 7 -17.32 -53.71 -9.55
CA THR A 7 -17.70 -52.83 -10.70
C THR A 7 -18.65 -51.69 -10.26
N VAL A 8 -18.43 -50.37 -10.45
CA VAL A 8 -17.41 -49.55 -11.13
C VAL A 8 -17.54 -48.10 -10.62
N ILE A 9 -16.41 -47.39 -10.48
CA ILE A 9 -16.32 -45.92 -10.50
C ILE A 9 -16.14 -45.51 -11.96
N THR A 10 -16.98 -44.63 -12.52
CA THR A 10 -16.58 -43.58 -13.49
C THR A 10 -17.73 -42.64 -13.86
N ASN A 11 -17.45 -41.34 -13.71
CA ASN A 11 -17.84 -40.18 -14.52
C ASN A 11 -19.23 -40.09 -15.16
N LEU A 12 -19.94 -39.01 -14.85
CA LEU A 12 -20.71 -38.26 -15.86
C LEU A 12 -20.76 -36.76 -15.49
N LEU A 13 -19.80 -36.01 -16.05
CA LEU A 13 -19.95 -34.61 -16.41
C LEU A 13 -21.22 -34.45 -17.25
N SER A 14 -22.27 -33.83 -16.72
CA SER A 14 -23.40 -33.36 -17.52
C SER A 14 -24.18 -32.27 -16.78
N ALA A 15 -23.71 -31.03 -16.91
CA ALA A 15 -24.53 -29.83 -16.73
C ALA A 15 -23.81 -28.63 -17.38
N ILE A 16 -23.86 -28.56 -18.71
CA ILE A 16 -23.61 -27.32 -19.45
C ILE A 16 -24.94 -26.97 -20.14
N PRO A 17 -25.60 -25.87 -19.80
CA PRO A 17 -26.66 -25.33 -20.64
C PRO A 17 -26.04 -24.64 -21.85
N TRP A 18 -26.42 -25.16 -23.02
CA TRP A 18 -26.10 -24.66 -24.36
C TRP A 18 -26.97 -23.45 -24.72
N ILE A 19 -26.39 -22.56 -25.52
CA ILE A 19 -26.80 -21.20 -25.86
C ILE A 19 -27.98 -21.18 -26.85
N GLY A 20 -29.07 -20.49 -26.49
CA GLY A 20 -30.05 -19.96 -27.42
C GLY A 20 -29.71 -18.51 -27.76
N LYS A 21 -29.52 -18.21 -29.05
CA LYS A 21 -29.23 -16.88 -29.59
C LYS A 21 -30.54 -16.12 -29.79
N ASP A 22 -30.73 -15.01 -29.07
CA ASP A 22 -31.50 -13.87 -29.56
C ASP A 22 -30.50 -12.73 -29.80
N LEU A 23 -30.27 -12.42 -31.08
CA LEU A 23 -29.48 -11.29 -31.53
C LEU A 23 -30.39 -10.07 -31.54
N VAL A 24 -30.25 -9.19 -30.54
CA VAL A 24 -30.74 -7.81 -30.63
C VAL A 24 -29.62 -7.00 -31.27
N GLU A 25 -29.80 -6.64 -32.55
CA GLU A 25 -29.00 -5.59 -33.20
C GLU A 25 -29.27 -4.26 -32.50
N PHE A 26 -28.21 -3.67 -31.92
CA PHE A 26 -28.22 -2.28 -31.47
C PHE A 26 -27.44 -1.45 -32.50
N GLU A 27 -28.11 -0.44 -33.06
CA GLU A 27 -27.52 0.54 -33.97
C GLU A 27 -26.39 1.33 -33.29
N PRO A 28 -25.33 1.74 -34.02
CA PRO A 28 -24.22 2.46 -33.44
C PRO A 28 -24.61 3.93 -33.18
N LEU A 29 -24.68 4.30 -31.90
CA LEU A 29 -24.67 5.72 -31.51
C LEU A 29 -23.23 6.24 -31.61
N GLU A 30 -23.04 7.21 -32.51
CA GLU A 30 -21.79 7.93 -32.72
C GLU A 30 -21.34 8.69 -31.45
N ASN A 31 -20.02 8.68 -31.23
CA ASN A 31 -19.26 9.53 -30.32
C ASN A 31 -19.46 9.33 -28.80
N GLY A 32 -18.73 8.35 -28.24
CA GLY A 32 -18.44 8.23 -26.81
C GLY A 32 -17.24 7.33 -26.58
N SER A 33 -16.27 7.78 -25.78
CA SER A 33 -14.94 7.17 -25.58
C SER A 33 -14.94 5.66 -25.36
N ILE A 34 -14.06 4.97 -26.08
CA ILE A 34 -13.76 3.53 -26.02
C ILE A 34 -13.15 3.17 -24.65
N TYR A 35 -13.98 3.07 -23.61
CA TYR A 35 -13.62 2.40 -22.35
C TYR A 35 -14.86 1.76 -21.73
N SER A 36 -15.51 0.85 -22.45
CA SER A 36 -16.36 -0.14 -21.79
C SER A 36 -16.48 -1.39 -22.65
N ASN A 37 -16.34 -2.53 -21.98
CA ASN A 37 -16.65 -3.88 -22.45
C ASN A 37 -15.61 -4.53 -23.39
N ILE A 38 -14.49 -4.92 -22.79
CA ILE A 38 -13.92 -6.29 -22.76
C ILE A 38 -12.85 -6.25 -21.66
N VAL A 39 -13.16 -6.77 -20.47
CA VAL A 39 -12.11 -7.16 -19.52
C VAL A 39 -11.54 -8.46 -20.06
N GLU A 40 -10.68 -8.35 -21.09
CA GLU A 40 -9.63 -9.34 -21.27
C GLU A 40 -8.91 -9.47 -19.93
N LEU A 41 -8.50 -10.68 -19.56
CA LEU A 41 -7.68 -10.94 -18.38
C LEU A 41 -6.35 -10.17 -18.53
N SER A 42 -6.38 -8.86 -18.28
CA SER A 42 -5.37 -7.92 -18.75
C SER A 42 -4.17 -8.05 -17.83
N LEU A 43 -3.14 -8.71 -18.33
CA LEU A 43 -1.84 -8.77 -17.70
C LEU A 43 -1.38 -7.38 -17.28
N LEU A 44 -0.79 -7.27 -16.08
CA LEU A 44 -0.25 -6.02 -15.56
C LEU A 44 0.61 -5.33 -16.64
N PRO A 45 0.19 -4.14 -17.13
CA PRO A 45 0.88 -3.47 -18.22
C PRO A 45 2.24 -2.99 -17.73
N VAL A 46 3.26 -3.09 -18.58
CA VAL A 46 4.58 -2.53 -18.28
C VAL A 46 4.54 -1.02 -18.49
N ILE A 47 4.99 -0.25 -17.50
CA ILE A 47 5.03 1.22 -17.61
C ILE A 47 6.27 1.64 -18.40
N GLY A 48 6.06 2.14 -19.61
CA GLY A 48 7.12 2.55 -20.52
C GLY A 48 7.96 1.39 -21.05
N THR A 49 9.19 1.67 -21.44
CA THR A 49 10.11 0.67 -22.02
C THR A 49 11.09 0.14 -20.98
N VAL A 50 11.27 -1.18 -20.93
CA VAL A 50 12.28 -1.84 -20.09
C VAL A 50 13.56 -2.07 -20.88
N ASN A 51 14.72 -1.81 -20.26
CA ASN A 51 16.01 -1.95 -20.92
C ASN A 51 16.34 -3.42 -21.26
N SER A 52 16.59 -3.72 -22.54
CA SER A 52 16.93 -5.07 -23.03
C SER A 52 18.13 -5.73 -22.39
N LYS A 53 19.14 -4.97 -21.96
CA LYS A 53 20.29 -5.52 -21.22
C LYS A 53 19.91 -5.92 -19.78
N ALA A 54 18.93 -5.25 -19.19
CA ALA A 54 18.32 -5.70 -17.94
C ALA A 54 17.43 -6.94 -18.19
N MET A 55 16.80 -7.06 -19.38
CA MET A 55 16.04 -8.25 -19.80
C MET A 55 16.89 -9.52 -19.92
N ASN A 56 18.18 -9.42 -20.21
CA ASN A 56 19.06 -10.60 -20.24
C ASN A 56 19.47 -11.12 -18.84
N LYS A 57 19.36 -10.28 -17.79
CA LYS A 57 19.60 -10.67 -16.39
C LYS A 57 18.32 -10.94 -15.62
N ILE A 58 17.21 -10.33 -16.02
CA ILE A 58 15.88 -10.49 -15.49
C ILE A 58 15.09 -11.15 -16.59
N LYS A 59 14.96 -12.48 -16.54
CA LYS A 59 13.94 -13.20 -17.32
C LYS A 59 12.66 -12.36 -17.17
N LEU A 60 12.14 -11.82 -18.27
CA LEU A 60 10.94 -10.98 -18.24
C LEU A 60 9.94 -11.72 -17.35
N ARG A 61 9.46 -11.06 -16.28
CA ARG A 61 8.57 -11.70 -15.30
C ARG A 61 7.54 -12.48 -16.09
N THR A 62 7.53 -13.78 -15.90
CA THR A 62 6.68 -14.67 -16.69
C THR A 62 5.24 -14.21 -16.52
N GLU A 63 4.40 -14.45 -17.51
CA GLU A 63 2.97 -14.12 -17.42
C GLU A 63 2.35 -14.74 -16.16
N LYS A 64 2.83 -15.92 -15.76
CA LYS A 64 2.52 -16.56 -14.47
C LYS A 64 2.87 -15.68 -13.26
N GLU A 65 4.05 -15.07 -13.20
CA GLU A 65 4.44 -14.18 -12.10
C GLU A 65 3.58 -12.92 -12.03
N LYS A 66 3.16 -12.36 -13.18
CA LYS A 66 2.22 -11.23 -13.21
C LYS A 66 0.83 -11.64 -12.71
N LEU A 67 0.37 -12.82 -13.10
CA LEU A 67 -0.89 -13.39 -12.60
C LEU A 67 -0.82 -13.70 -11.10
N GLU A 68 0.33 -14.17 -10.60
CA GLU A 68 0.57 -14.33 -9.16
C GLU A 68 0.55 -12.98 -8.43
N ALA A 69 1.16 -11.93 -9.02
CA ALA A 69 1.15 -10.59 -8.45
C ALA A 69 -0.27 -10.00 -8.35
N LEU A 70 -1.15 -10.27 -9.31
CA LEU A 70 -2.56 -9.86 -9.25
C LEU A 70 -3.33 -10.49 -8.08
N LYS A 71 -2.86 -11.61 -7.52
CA LYS A 71 -3.46 -12.24 -6.33
C LYS A 71 -3.09 -11.54 -5.02
N ILE A 72 -2.14 -10.59 -5.04
CA ILE A 72 -1.80 -9.81 -3.86
C ILE A 72 -3.01 -8.97 -3.47
N SER A 73 -3.38 -8.99 -2.19
CA SER A 73 -4.59 -8.33 -1.71
C SER A 73 -4.48 -6.80 -1.81
N LYS A 74 -5.61 -6.15 -2.16
CA LYS A 74 -5.72 -4.68 -2.16
C LYS A 74 -5.42 -4.09 -0.78
N SER A 75 -5.83 -4.77 0.30
CA SER A 75 -5.58 -4.32 1.69
C SER A 75 -4.08 -4.26 2.01
N PHE A 76 -3.31 -5.27 1.60
CA PHE A 76 -1.85 -5.27 1.76
C PHE A 76 -1.20 -4.14 0.95
N LEU A 77 -1.60 -3.95 -0.30
CA LEU A 77 -1.03 -2.90 -1.15
C LEU A 77 -1.37 -1.50 -0.62
N ALA A 78 -2.60 -1.29 -0.15
CA ALA A 78 -3.01 -0.03 0.48
C ALA A 78 -2.19 0.26 1.75
N MET A 79 -2.00 -0.74 2.63
CA MET A 79 -1.11 -0.65 3.78
C MET A 79 0.33 -0.30 3.33
N LEU A 80 0.85 -0.98 2.33
CA LEU A 80 2.19 -0.72 1.82
C LEU A 80 2.36 0.73 1.32
N VAL A 81 1.37 1.28 0.62
CA VAL A 81 1.39 2.69 0.19
C VAL A 81 1.47 3.63 1.40
N GLY A 82 0.70 3.37 2.45
CA GLY A 82 0.74 4.15 3.69
C GLY A 82 2.10 4.08 4.40
N LEU A 83 2.70 2.89 4.46
CA LEU A 83 4.05 2.71 5.01
C LEU A 83 5.10 3.47 4.20
N ILE A 84 5.02 3.44 2.88
CA ILE A 84 5.93 4.18 2.00
C ILE A 84 5.71 5.70 2.13
N ASP A 85 4.48 6.17 2.34
CA ASP A 85 4.19 7.58 2.57
C ASP A 85 4.89 8.12 3.83
N GLY A 86 4.96 7.32 4.90
CA GLY A 86 5.74 7.65 6.11
C GLY A 86 7.25 7.47 5.90
N ASP A 87 7.73 6.21 5.92
CA ASP A 87 9.16 5.88 6.00
C ASP A 87 9.84 5.50 4.66
N GLY A 88 9.11 5.61 3.56
CA GLY A 88 9.63 5.32 2.22
C GLY A 88 10.36 6.51 1.58
N TYR A 89 10.90 6.30 0.37
CA TYR A 89 11.13 7.33 -0.64
C TYR A 89 11.43 6.76 -2.01
N ILE A 90 11.19 7.58 -3.04
CA ILE A 90 11.55 7.23 -4.41
C ILE A 90 12.75 8.09 -4.81
N ALA A 91 13.92 7.47 -4.87
CA ALA A 91 15.17 8.10 -5.25
C ALA A 91 15.27 8.22 -6.76
N ILE A 92 15.41 9.45 -7.26
CA ILE A 92 15.67 9.75 -8.67
C ILE A 92 17.03 10.45 -8.73
N THR A 93 18.06 9.69 -9.08
CA THR A 93 19.46 10.11 -8.96
C THR A 93 20.18 10.12 -10.30
N LYS A 94 21.16 11.03 -10.43
CA LYS A 94 22.05 11.12 -11.58
C LYS A 94 23.20 10.15 -11.41
N THR A 95 23.42 9.27 -12.40
CA THR A 95 24.64 8.45 -12.46
C THR A 95 25.81 9.27 -13.05
N PRO A 96 27.08 8.83 -12.87
CA PRO A 96 28.23 9.51 -13.47
C PRO A 96 28.16 9.68 -15.00
N LYS A 97 27.46 8.76 -15.69
CA LYS A 97 27.23 8.79 -17.14
C LYS A 97 25.96 9.57 -17.54
N ASP A 98 25.45 10.39 -16.63
CA ASP A 98 24.25 11.21 -16.77
C ASP A 98 22.94 10.43 -16.98
N TYR A 99 22.91 9.12 -16.72
CA TYR A 99 21.66 8.36 -16.75
C TYR A 99 20.86 8.54 -15.47
N ILE A 100 19.52 8.46 -15.59
CA ILE A 100 18.60 8.46 -14.46
C ILE A 100 18.57 7.07 -13.81
N LYS A 101 18.88 7.02 -12.51
CA LYS A 101 18.67 5.85 -11.66
C LYS A 101 17.42 6.08 -10.81
N ILE A 102 16.54 5.08 -10.77
CA ILE A 102 15.28 5.11 -10.02
C ILE A 102 15.24 3.91 -9.09
N ASP A 103 15.06 4.17 -7.80
CA ASP A 103 14.87 3.14 -6.77
C ASP A 103 13.79 3.62 -5.80
N LEU A 104 12.83 2.75 -5.47
CA LEU A 104 11.98 2.94 -4.30
C LEU A 104 12.67 2.28 -3.10
N VAL A 105 12.82 3.02 -2.01
CA VAL A 105 13.53 2.58 -0.82
C VAL A 105 12.63 2.74 0.39
N ILE A 106 12.51 1.68 1.19
CA ILE A 106 11.95 1.74 2.55
C ILE A 106 13.14 1.52 3.49
N SER A 107 13.39 2.45 4.40
CA SER A 107 14.57 2.45 5.26
C SER A 107 14.15 2.53 6.72
N LEU A 108 14.28 1.42 7.45
CA LEU A 108 13.81 1.29 8.82
C LEU A 108 14.96 0.95 9.77
N ASP A 109 14.69 1.03 11.07
CA ASP A 109 15.56 0.49 12.11
C ASP A 109 15.70 -1.02 11.96
N LEU A 110 16.85 -1.58 12.36
CA LEU A 110 17.14 -3.01 12.23
C LEU A 110 16.10 -3.91 12.95
N ARG A 111 15.44 -3.41 13.99
CA ARG A 111 14.35 -4.12 14.68
C ARG A 111 13.15 -4.44 13.78
N ASP A 112 12.97 -3.71 12.68
CA ASP A 112 11.90 -3.88 11.70
C ASP A 112 12.33 -4.75 10.50
N LEU A 113 13.40 -5.55 10.66
CA LEU A 113 13.84 -6.50 9.63
C LEU A 113 12.72 -7.47 9.22
N ASP A 114 11.94 -7.97 10.18
CA ASP A 114 10.88 -8.93 9.91
C ASP A 114 9.72 -8.31 9.10
N LEU A 115 9.45 -7.02 9.31
CA LEU A 115 8.52 -6.26 8.47
C LEU A 115 8.98 -6.23 7.01
N LEU A 116 10.25 -5.92 6.77
CA LEU A 116 10.77 -5.88 5.40
C LEU A 116 10.82 -7.28 4.77
N ASN A 117 11.12 -8.33 5.54
CA ASN A 117 11.06 -9.72 5.07
C ASN A 117 9.63 -10.12 4.68
N TYR A 118 8.63 -9.71 5.46
CA TYR A 118 7.21 -9.93 5.15
C TYR A 118 6.81 -9.22 3.85
N ILE A 119 7.14 -7.94 3.70
CA ILE A 119 6.83 -7.20 2.46
C ILE A 119 7.50 -7.86 1.25
N HIS A 120 8.76 -8.25 1.39
CA HIS A 120 9.51 -8.92 0.33
C HIS A 120 8.95 -10.30 -0.01
N SER A 121 8.45 -11.07 0.96
CA SER A 121 7.87 -12.40 0.70
C SER A 121 6.55 -12.33 -0.06
N VAL A 122 5.73 -11.30 0.22
CA VAL A 122 4.46 -11.05 -0.48
C VAL A 122 4.70 -10.49 -1.88
N LEU A 123 5.53 -9.45 -2.02
CA LEU A 123 5.77 -8.78 -3.29
C LEU A 123 6.71 -9.58 -4.23
N LYS A 124 7.63 -10.36 -3.66
CA LYS A 124 8.72 -11.05 -4.37
C LYS A 124 9.56 -10.13 -5.26
N VAL A 125 9.65 -8.84 -4.93
CA VAL A 125 10.43 -7.82 -5.66
C VAL A 125 11.39 -7.07 -4.74
N GLY A 126 12.41 -6.46 -5.35
CA GLY A 126 13.41 -5.69 -4.62
C GLY A 126 14.46 -6.54 -3.91
N ARG A 127 15.25 -5.90 -3.05
CA ARG A 127 16.35 -6.51 -2.30
C ARG A 127 16.44 -5.92 -0.90
N ILE A 128 16.63 -6.77 0.10
CA ILE A 128 16.84 -6.36 1.49
C ILE A 128 18.35 -6.27 1.75
N ASN A 129 18.80 -5.11 2.23
CA ASN A 129 20.18 -4.89 2.65
C ASN A 129 20.21 -4.48 4.12
N LYS A 130 21.08 -5.10 4.90
CA LYS A 130 21.29 -4.77 6.32
C LYS A 130 22.52 -3.88 6.46
N TYR A 131 22.41 -2.86 7.31
CA TYR A 131 23.49 -1.94 7.65
C TYR A 131 23.67 -1.91 9.17
N PRO A 132 24.30 -2.93 9.78
CA PRO A 132 24.37 -3.08 11.24
C PRO A 132 25.07 -1.90 11.94
N LYS A 133 26.09 -1.31 11.30
CA LYS A 133 26.84 -0.17 11.86
C LYS A 133 25.98 1.06 12.10
N SER A 134 24.93 1.26 11.30
CA SER A 134 23.99 2.37 11.45
C SER A 134 22.66 1.94 12.05
N ASN A 135 22.53 0.68 12.50
CA ASN A 135 21.27 0.07 12.95
C ASN A 135 20.11 0.20 11.94
N LEU A 136 20.40 0.07 10.63
CA LEU A 136 19.38 0.22 9.59
C LEU A 136 19.20 -1.07 8.78
N VAL A 137 18.00 -1.24 8.24
CA VAL A 137 17.68 -2.20 7.19
C VAL A 137 16.92 -1.50 6.07
N LYS A 138 17.22 -1.84 4.82
CA LYS A 138 16.59 -1.22 3.65
C LYS A 138 16.03 -2.24 2.69
N LEU A 139 14.78 -2.06 2.28
CA LEU A 139 14.21 -2.72 1.11
C LEU A 139 14.34 -1.75 -0.07
N THR A 140 15.08 -2.15 -1.11
CA THR A 140 15.28 -1.37 -2.33
C THR A 140 14.63 -2.07 -3.51
N ILE A 141 13.60 -1.44 -4.08
CA ILE A 141 12.87 -1.92 -5.26
C ILE A 141 13.38 -1.14 -6.48
N PRO A 142 14.11 -1.79 -7.40
CA PRO A 142 14.75 -1.12 -8.53
C PRO A 142 13.73 -0.74 -9.61
N ARG A 143 14.11 0.21 -10.48
CA ARG A 143 13.33 0.65 -11.65
C ARG A 143 12.56 -0.46 -12.38
N THR A 144 13.20 -1.60 -12.65
CA THR A 144 12.58 -2.69 -13.41
C THR A 144 11.40 -3.33 -12.69
N ASP A 145 11.50 -3.55 -11.38
CA ASP A 145 10.41 -4.10 -10.58
C ASP A 145 9.27 -3.07 -10.42
N LEU A 146 9.61 -1.79 -10.33
CA LEU A 146 8.63 -0.70 -10.33
C LEU A 146 7.83 -0.67 -11.64
N GLN A 147 8.51 -0.77 -12.80
CA GLN A 147 7.89 -0.74 -14.13
C GLN A 147 7.00 -1.95 -14.42
N THR A 148 7.31 -3.12 -13.85
CA THR A 148 6.71 -4.40 -14.26
C THR A 148 5.72 -4.98 -13.27
N ILE A 149 5.82 -4.63 -11.99
CA ILE A 149 4.98 -5.20 -10.92
C ILE A 149 4.38 -4.11 -10.04
N LEU A 150 5.21 -3.37 -9.30
CA LEU A 150 4.67 -2.58 -8.18
C LEU A 150 3.79 -1.41 -8.62
N PHE A 151 4.25 -0.58 -9.56
CA PHE A 151 3.44 0.55 -10.03
C PHE A 151 2.26 0.10 -10.90
N PRO A 152 2.37 -0.92 -11.77
CA PRO A 152 1.21 -1.51 -12.41
C PRO A 152 0.13 -1.97 -11.41
N LEU A 153 0.52 -2.59 -10.29
CA LEU A 153 -0.43 -2.97 -9.23
C LEU A 153 -1.09 -1.75 -8.58
N PHE A 154 -0.34 -0.68 -8.33
CA PHE A 154 -0.91 0.55 -7.79
C PHE A 154 -1.94 1.15 -8.75
N ILE A 155 -1.63 1.22 -10.05
CA ILE A 155 -2.57 1.72 -11.07
C ILE A 155 -3.81 0.81 -11.15
N TYR A 156 -3.61 -0.51 -11.19
CA TYR A 156 -4.70 -1.49 -11.29
C TYR A 156 -5.70 -1.37 -10.13
N TYR A 157 -5.22 -1.15 -8.91
CA TYR A 157 -6.06 -1.00 -7.72
C TYR A 157 -6.47 0.45 -7.39
N ASN A 158 -6.14 1.40 -8.27
CA ASN A 158 -6.35 2.84 -8.08
C ASN A 158 -5.73 3.36 -6.75
N LEU A 159 -4.51 2.93 -6.45
CA LEU A 159 -3.75 3.34 -5.27
C LEU A 159 -2.77 4.44 -5.65
N TYR A 160 -2.70 5.46 -4.81
CA TYR A 160 -1.76 6.57 -4.96
C TYR A 160 -1.35 7.10 -3.60
N PHE A 161 -0.23 7.83 -3.59
CA PHE A 161 0.33 8.41 -2.37
C PHE A 161 -0.47 9.62 -1.91
N LEU A 162 -0.68 9.70 -0.60
CA LEU A 162 -1.51 10.73 0.04
C LEU A 162 -0.69 11.86 0.65
N THR A 163 0.64 11.73 0.69
CA THR A 163 1.54 12.83 1.06
C THR A 163 2.06 13.58 -0.17
N GLU A 164 2.12 14.91 -0.08
CA GLU A 164 2.58 15.76 -1.19
C GLU A 164 3.97 15.38 -1.71
N THR A 165 4.91 15.07 -0.80
CA THR A 165 6.28 14.73 -1.19
C THR A 165 6.33 13.42 -1.97
N ARG A 166 5.63 12.38 -1.48
CA ARG A 166 5.68 11.07 -2.13
C ARG A 166 4.87 11.05 -3.42
N ARG A 167 3.73 11.74 -3.47
CA ARG A 167 2.95 11.98 -4.69
C ARG A 167 3.81 12.64 -5.76
N ALA A 168 4.47 13.75 -5.45
CA ALA A 168 5.33 14.46 -6.41
C ALA A 168 6.50 13.58 -6.91
N GLN A 169 7.11 12.78 -6.02
CA GLN A 169 8.14 11.81 -6.40
C GLN A 169 7.59 10.73 -7.35
N TYR A 170 6.40 10.21 -7.08
CA TYR A 170 5.74 9.21 -7.89
C TYR A 170 5.34 9.75 -9.26
N ASP A 171 4.70 10.92 -9.31
CA ASP A 171 4.33 11.63 -10.55
C ASP A 171 5.56 11.84 -11.44
N LYS A 172 6.67 12.29 -10.84
CA LYS A 172 7.96 12.46 -11.53
C LYS A 172 8.46 11.14 -12.12
N VAL A 173 8.37 10.03 -11.39
CA VAL A 173 8.77 8.73 -11.94
C VAL A 173 7.84 8.27 -13.05
N LEU A 174 6.52 8.35 -12.88
CA LEU A 174 5.57 7.96 -13.93
C LEU A 174 5.86 8.69 -15.25
N PHE A 175 6.08 10.01 -15.17
CA PHE A 175 6.48 10.80 -16.33
C PHE A 175 7.78 10.31 -16.98
N ILE A 176 8.83 10.07 -16.18
CA ILE A 176 10.12 9.55 -16.69
C ILE A 176 9.94 8.20 -17.38
N LEU A 177 9.11 7.32 -16.81
CA LEU A 177 8.89 5.99 -17.34
C LEU A 177 8.09 6.03 -18.65
N GLN A 178 6.96 6.74 -18.67
CA GLN A 178 6.06 6.86 -19.83
C GLN A 178 6.74 7.57 -21.01
N SER A 179 7.47 8.66 -20.73
CA SER A 179 8.23 9.42 -21.74
C SER A 179 9.55 8.76 -22.13
N ASN A 180 9.89 7.60 -21.54
CA ASN A 180 11.13 6.86 -21.79
C ASN A 180 12.41 7.70 -21.62
N LEU A 181 12.39 8.69 -20.71
CA LEU A 181 13.54 9.56 -20.45
C LEU A 181 14.70 8.76 -19.85
N LYS A 182 15.90 8.98 -20.41
CA LYS A 182 17.11 8.25 -20.03
C LYS A 182 18.13 9.14 -19.35
N LYS A 183 18.26 10.41 -19.76
CA LYS A 183 19.27 11.33 -19.25
C LYS A 183 18.70 12.23 -18.18
N TYR A 184 19.50 12.46 -17.14
CA TYR A 184 19.10 13.30 -16.02
C TYR A 184 19.03 14.78 -16.43
N SER A 185 19.90 15.19 -17.35
CA SER A 185 19.91 16.54 -17.94
C SER A 185 18.65 16.89 -18.74
N GLU A 186 17.90 15.89 -19.21
CA GLU A 186 16.65 16.06 -19.96
C GLU A 186 15.42 16.23 -19.06
N LEU A 187 15.57 16.16 -17.73
CA LEU A 187 14.45 16.27 -16.81
C LEU A 187 13.87 17.70 -16.85
N PRO A 188 12.55 17.86 -17.05
CA PRO A 188 11.92 19.16 -16.98
C PRO A 188 11.94 19.70 -15.54
N LYS A 189 11.69 21.00 -15.41
CA LYS A 189 11.55 21.67 -14.11
C LYS A 189 10.24 21.29 -13.41
N GLU A 190 9.18 21.10 -14.19
CA GLU A 190 7.83 20.77 -13.71
C GLU A 190 7.38 19.43 -14.30
N PHE A 191 6.56 18.72 -13.54
CA PHE A 191 6.03 17.40 -13.90
C PHE A 191 4.50 17.42 -13.85
N PRO A 192 3.81 16.67 -14.73
CA PRO A 192 2.36 16.57 -14.68
C PRO A 192 1.92 15.86 -13.39
N VAL A 193 0.74 16.24 -12.90
CA VAL A 193 0.07 15.58 -11.77
C VAL A 193 -0.80 14.46 -12.32
N TYR A 194 -0.59 13.23 -11.88
CA TYR A 194 -1.39 12.08 -12.33
C TYR A 194 -2.59 11.82 -11.43
N ASN A 195 -2.45 12.06 -10.12
CA ASN A 195 -3.52 11.92 -9.15
C ASN A 195 -3.60 13.17 -8.28
N ASN A 196 -4.75 13.84 -8.27
CA ASN A 196 -4.99 14.97 -7.39
C ASN A 196 -5.31 14.47 -5.98
N LEU A 197 -4.74 15.12 -4.97
CA LEU A 197 -5.13 14.87 -3.59
C LEU A 197 -6.57 15.36 -3.34
N PRO A 198 -7.33 14.71 -2.46
CA PRO A 198 -8.64 15.19 -2.06
C PRO A 198 -8.57 16.63 -1.51
N VAL A 199 -9.52 17.47 -1.92
CA VAL A 199 -9.59 18.87 -1.51
C VAL A 199 -10.33 19.08 -0.19
N THR A 200 -10.87 18.02 0.40
CA THR A 200 -11.54 18.02 1.71
C THR A 200 -11.09 16.83 2.55
N ALA A 201 -11.17 16.97 3.88
CA ALA A 201 -10.90 15.88 4.81
C ALA A 201 -11.87 14.68 4.61
N SER A 202 -13.14 14.96 4.29
CA SER A 202 -14.13 13.92 3.94
C SER A 202 -13.67 13.12 2.72
N GLY A 203 -13.18 13.81 1.69
CA GLY A 203 -12.69 13.18 0.47
C GLY A 203 -11.52 12.23 0.71
N TYR A 204 -10.64 12.48 1.68
CA TYR A 204 -9.64 11.50 2.12
C TYR A 204 -10.30 10.29 2.79
N SER A 205 -11.22 10.53 3.71
CA SER A 205 -11.89 9.47 4.48
C SER A 205 -12.77 8.55 3.61
N GLU A 206 -13.22 9.03 2.47
CA GLU A 206 -14.04 8.32 1.48
C GLU A 206 -13.22 7.46 0.52
N LEU A 207 -11.89 7.62 0.45
CA LEU A 207 -11.06 6.75 -0.38
C LEU A 207 -11.14 5.32 0.16
N ASP A 208 -11.48 4.37 -0.72
CA ASP A 208 -11.71 2.98 -0.34
C ASP A 208 -10.47 2.29 0.27
N PHE A 209 -9.29 2.79 -0.04
CA PHE A 209 -8.02 2.31 0.49
C PHE A 209 -7.54 3.07 1.74
N PHE A 210 -8.20 4.16 2.14
CA PHE A 210 -7.69 5.07 3.19
C PHE A 210 -7.52 4.40 4.56
N LYS A 211 -8.43 3.51 4.94
CA LYS A 211 -8.32 2.80 6.22
C LYS A 211 -7.12 1.87 6.27
N ASN A 212 -6.90 1.08 5.22
CA ASN A 212 -5.72 0.22 5.11
C ASN A 212 -4.43 1.04 4.94
N TRP A 213 -4.48 2.15 4.20
CA TRP A 213 -3.39 3.12 4.14
C TRP A 213 -3.04 3.68 5.52
N THR A 214 -4.04 3.99 6.35
CA THR A 214 -3.84 4.48 7.72
C THR A 214 -3.14 3.43 8.58
N VAL A 215 -3.40 2.14 8.39
CA VAL A 215 -2.64 1.07 9.07
C VAL A 215 -1.16 1.18 8.74
N GLY A 216 -0.81 1.24 7.45
CA GLY A 216 0.58 1.34 7.02
C GLY A 216 1.25 2.65 7.47
N PHE A 217 0.51 3.75 7.41
CA PHE A 217 0.98 5.04 7.89
C PHE A 217 1.21 5.02 9.41
N THR A 218 0.38 4.30 10.17
CA THR A 218 0.57 4.07 11.60
C THR A 218 1.81 3.21 11.89
N MET A 219 2.14 2.27 11.01
CA MET A 219 3.36 1.48 11.14
C MET A 219 4.64 2.33 11.06
N ALA A 220 4.64 3.37 10.22
CA ALA A 220 5.72 4.35 10.13
C ALA A 220 5.63 5.42 11.24
N GLU A 221 4.56 6.23 11.22
CA GLU A 221 4.46 7.50 11.96
C GLU A 221 3.64 7.41 13.25
N GLY A 222 2.98 6.28 13.47
CA GLY A 222 2.10 6.07 14.62
C GLY A 222 2.85 5.80 15.90
N SER A 223 2.19 6.00 17.04
CA SER A 223 2.74 5.63 18.34
C SER A 223 1.65 5.19 19.29
N PHE A 224 1.82 4.00 19.86
CA PHE A 224 1.04 3.52 21.00
C PHE A 224 1.92 3.59 22.25
N PHE A 225 1.51 4.38 23.23
CA PHE A 225 2.33 4.63 24.42
C PHE A 225 1.51 5.05 25.64
N MET A 226 2.15 5.01 26.80
CA MET A 226 1.66 5.59 28.05
C MET A 226 2.56 6.77 28.44
N LYS A 227 1.94 7.90 28.79
CA LYS A 227 2.63 9.09 29.29
C LYS A 227 3.12 8.92 30.73
N ASN A 228 3.98 9.83 31.18
CA ASN A 228 4.46 9.88 32.57
C ASN A 228 3.32 10.04 33.59
N ASN A 229 2.26 10.78 33.23
CA ASN A 229 1.04 10.92 34.04
C ASN A 229 0.12 9.68 33.97
N LYS A 230 0.59 8.56 33.41
CA LYS A 230 -0.12 7.29 33.22
C LYS A 230 -1.29 7.33 32.24
N ASP A 231 -1.46 8.41 31.49
CA ASP A 231 -2.44 8.42 30.39
C ASP A 231 -1.97 7.56 29.24
N ILE A 232 -2.80 6.59 28.87
CA ILE A 232 -2.62 5.75 27.70
C ILE A 232 -3.07 6.55 26.47
N CYS A 233 -2.21 6.58 25.45
CA CYS A 233 -2.40 7.44 24.28
C CYS A 233 -2.10 6.70 22.99
N PHE A 234 -2.80 7.11 21.93
CA PHE A 234 -2.44 6.84 20.55
C PHE A 234 -2.14 8.17 19.86
N SER A 235 -1.10 8.21 19.02
CA SER A 235 -0.79 9.39 18.21
C SER A 235 -0.29 9.07 16.82
N LEU A 236 -0.51 10.02 15.91
CA LEU A 236 0.12 10.12 14.60
C LEU A 236 0.74 11.51 14.51
N LYS A 237 1.95 11.63 13.97
CA LYS A 237 2.62 12.92 13.78
C LYS A 237 3.39 12.91 12.46
N GLN A 238 3.25 13.96 11.67
CA GLN A 238 3.92 14.09 10.36
C GLN A 238 4.14 15.58 10.07
N ARG A 239 4.97 15.90 9.07
CA ARG A 239 5.04 17.25 8.50
C ARG A 239 3.63 17.74 8.16
N THR A 240 3.36 19.03 8.39
CA THR A 240 2.01 19.61 8.31
C THR A 240 1.27 19.22 7.04
N HIS A 241 0.11 18.60 7.24
CA HIS A 241 -0.83 18.22 6.19
C HIS A 241 -2.25 18.28 6.76
N GLU A 242 -2.84 19.48 6.78
CA GLU A 242 -4.05 19.77 7.56
C GLU A 242 -5.24 18.87 7.18
N LEU A 243 -5.59 18.78 5.90
CA LEU A 243 -6.74 17.99 5.45
C LEU A 243 -6.59 16.48 5.75
N LEU A 244 -5.38 15.94 5.59
CA LEU A 244 -5.08 14.54 5.89
C LEU A 244 -5.24 14.25 7.39
N PHE A 245 -4.78 15.15 8.25
CA PHE A 245 -4.91 14.99 9.70
C PHE A 245 -6.35 15.19 10.19
N GLU A 246 -7.09 16.11 9.59
CA GLU A 246 -8.53 16.23 9.84
C GLU A 246 -9.28 14.96 9.37
N ALA A 247 -8.83 14.27 8.32
CA ALA A 247 -9.41 12.99 7.92
C ALA A 247 -9.23 11.89 8.98
N PHE A 248 -8.13 11.91 9.76
CA PHE A 248 -7.97 11.00 10.90
C PHE A 248 -9.07 11.18 11.94
N ARG A 249 -9.53 12.42 12.19
CA ARG A 249 -10.63 12.67 13.12
C ARG A 249 -11.93 12.02 12.66
N ILE A 250 -12.16 11.98 11.35
CA ILE A 250 -13.35 11.37 10.75
C ILE A 250 -13.32 9.85 10.96
N ILE A 251 -12.21 9.19 10.60
CA ILE A 251 -12.13 7.72 10.70
C ILE A 251 -12.07 7.21 12.13
N PHE A 252 -11.58 8.02 13.08
CA PHE A 252 -11.55 7.69 14.51
C PHE A 252 -12.71 8.30 15.29
N ASP A 253 -13.75 8.84 14.62
CA ASP A 253 -14.96 9.44 15.21
C ASP A 253 -14.68 10.33 16.46
N THR A 254 -13.75 11.28 16.29
CA THR A 254 -13.29 12.11 17.40
C THR A 254 -13.36 13.61 17.12
N LYS A 255 -13.57 14.37 18.19
CA LYS A 255 -13.62 15.84 18.17
C LYS A 255 -12.31 16.48 18.64
N VAL A 256 -11.28 15.68 18.93
CA VAL A 256 -9.98 16.21 19.35
C VAL A 256 -9.40 17.11 18.26
N LYS A 257 -8.86 18.26 18.68
CA LYS A 257 -8.20 19.21 17.78
C LYS A 257 -6.87 18.63 17.29
N ILE A 258 -6.55 18.85 16.02
CA ILE A 258 -5.21 18.58 15.49
C ILE A 258 -4.26 19.63 16.04
N ASN A 259 -3.16 19.18 16.64
CA ASN A 259 -2.11 20.08 17.12
C ASN A 259 -1.15 20.36 15.97
N ASN A 260 -1.07 21.62 15.54
CA ASN A 260 -0.10 22.08 14.55
C ASN A 260 1.00 22.87 15.26
N PHE A 261 2.22 22.34 15.28
CA PHE A 261 3.37 23.00 15.92
C PHE A 261 4.65 22.69 15.15
N ASP A 262 5.48 23.72 14.92
CA ASP A 262 6.82 23.62 14.32
C ASP A 262 6.85 22.94 12.94
N GLY A 263 5.82 23.18 12.12
CA GLY A 263 5.69 22.57 10.79
C GLY A 263 5.29 21.07 10.82
N TYR A 264 4.77 20.59 11.95
CA TYR A 264 4.19 19.26 12.09
C TYR A 264 2.72 19.33 12.50
N SER A 265 1.92 18.41 11.98
CA SER A 265 0.57 18.11 12.45
C SER A 265 0.63 16.88 13.36
N GLN A 266 -0.12 16.90 14.46
CA GLN A 266 -0.25 15.79 15.38
C GLN A 266 -1.72 15.51 15.67
N PHE A 267 -2.13 14.28 15.39
CA PHE A 267 -3.36 13.66 15.86
C PHE A 267 -3.04 12.87 17.13
N MET A 268 -3.77 13.07 18.21
CA MET A 268 -3.51 12.38 19.47
C MET A 268 -4.79 12.18 20.26
N VAL A 269 -5.03 10.98 20.76
CA VAL A 269 -6.20 10.64 21.56
C VAL A 269 -5.83 9.87 22.82
N SER A 270 -6.61 10.05 23.88
CA SER A 270 -6.42 9.38 25.17
C SER A 270 -7.71 9.15 25.95
N SER A 271 -8.87 9.56 25.44
CA SER A 271 -10.14 9.30 26.13
C SER A 271 -10.55 7.84 25.95
N ILE A 272 -11.31 7.29 26.91
CA ILE A 272 -11.77 5.89 26.85
C ILE A 272 -12.55 5.62 25.54
N LYS A 273 -13.42 6.55 25.11
CA LYS A 273 -14.17 6.44 23.86
C LYS A 273 -13.24 6.39 22.64
N ASP A 274 -12.28 7.30 22.58
CA ASP A 274 -11.36 7.35 21.44
C ASP A 274 -10.48 6.10 21.40
N LEU A 275 -9.97 5.65 22.56
CA LEU A 275 -9.14 4.44 22.63
C LEU A 275 -9.93 3.18 22.25
N GLN A 276 -11.21 3.07 22.63
CA GLN A 276 -12.06 1.99 22.13
C GLN A 276 -12.18 2.03 20.60
N THR A 277 -12.30 3.23 20.01
CA THR A 277 -12.38 3.39 18.56
C THR A 277 -11.07 3.00 17.88
N VAL A 278 -9.93 3.34 18.47
CA VAL A 278 -8.60 2.90 18.02
C VAL A 278 -8.47 1.38 18.10
N VAL A 279 -8.90 0.74 19.20
CA VAL A 279 -8.88 -0.72 19.31
C VAL A 279 -9.80 -1.37 18.28
N ASN A 280 -11.02 -0.86 18.09
CA ASN A 280 -11.93 -1.34 17.06
C ASN A 280 -11.33 -1.24 15.65
N PHE A 281 -10.62 -0.15 15.37
CA PHE A 281 -9.96 0.07 14.09
C PHE A 281 -8.87 -0.97 13.82
N PHE A 282 -7.99 -1.25 14.78
CA PHE A 282 -6.83 -2.13 14.56
C PHE A 282 -7.08 -3.61 14.86
N SER A 283 -8.08 -3.95 15.68
CA SER A 283 -8.31 -5.33 16.16
C SER A 283 -9.63 -5.95 15.70
N PHE A 284 -10.67 -5.15 15.47
CA PHE A 284 -12.03 -5.65 15.19
C PHE A 284 -12.57 -5.24 13.81
N SER A 285 -11.72 -4.63 12.98
CA SER A 285 -12.05 -4.27 11.61
C SER A 285 -11.41 -5.24 10.62
N ASP A 286 -12.05 -5.47 9.48
CA ASP A 286 -11.50 -6.26 8.37
C ASP A 286 -10.45 -5.45 7.57
N LEU A 287 -9.38 -5.06 8.26
CA LEU A 287 -8.24 -4.34 7.72
C LEU A 287 -7.00 -5.24 7.72
N HIS A 288 -5.99 -4.84 6.96
CA HIS A 288 -4.68 -5.45 7.06
C HIS A 288 -4.16 -5.29 8.50
N PRO A 289 -3.66 -6.35 9.16
CA PRO A 289 -3.21 -6.26 10.54
C PRO A 289 -1.90 -5.47 10.66
N LEU A 290 -1.67 -4.86 11.83
CA LEU A 290 -0.34 -4.35 12.17
C LEU A 290 0.67 -5.51 12.10
N VAL A 291 1.87 -5.23 11.59
CA VAL A 291 2.97 -6.19 11.50
C VAL A 291 4.28 -5.52 11.89
N GLY A 292 5.31 -6.32 12.18
CA GLY A 292 6.62 -5.81 12.59
C GLY A 292 6.62 -5.23 14.00
N TYR A 293 7.52 -4.29 14.27
CA TYR A 293 7.67 -3.72 15.62
C TYR A 293 6.45 -2.94 16.08
N LYS A 294 5.68 -2.35 15.14
CA LYS A 294 4.44 -1.64 15.49
C LYS A 294 3.41 -2.55 16.14
N LEU A 295 3.30 -3.81 15.69
CA LEU A 295 2.43 -4.81 16.31
C LEU A 295 2.86 -5.09 17.74
N THR A 296 4.16 -5.33 17.98
CA THR A 296 4.67 -5.54 19.35
C THR A 296 4.41 -4.32 20.24
N GLN A 297 4.59 -3.11 19.72
CA GLN A 297 4.25 -1.88 20.45
C GLN A 297 2.77 -1.82 20.81
N TYR A 298 1.89 -2.21 19.87
CA TYR A 298 0.45 -2.25 20.07
C TYR A 298 0.04 -3.29 21.13
N GLU A 299 0.59 -4.50 21.08
CA GLU A 299 0.32 -5.56 22.07
C GLU A 299 0.72 -5.15 23.49
N VAL A 300 1.90 -4.54 23.65
CA VAL A 300 2.33 -3.97 24.95
C VAL A 300 1.35 -2.90 25.42
N TRP A 301 0.84 -2.08 24.51
CA TRP A 301 -0.13 -1.04 24.81
C TRP A 301 -1.51 -1.61 25.21
N LEU A 302 -1.96 -2.71 24.61
CA LEU A 302 -3.18 -3.41 25.01
C LEU A 302 -3.04 -3.98 26.44
N ASN A 303 -1.90 -4.57 26.77
CA ASN A 303 -1.63 -5.05 28.13
C ASN A 303 -1.67 -3.90 29.15
N GLN A 304 -1.10 -2.74 28.79
CA GLN A 304 -1.19 -1.54 29.64
C GLN A 304 -2.64 -1.09 29.84
N ILE A 305 -3.50 -1.17 28.80
CA ILE A 305 -4.93 -0.85 28.92
C ILE A 305 -5.62 -1.79 29.90
N GLN A 306 -5.36 -3.10 29.78
CA GLN A 306 -5.98 -4.13 30.61
C GLN A 306 -5.65 -3.94 32.11
N GLU A 307 -4.40 -3.60 32.41
CA GLU A 307 -3.93 -3.40 33.79
C GLU A 307 -4.37 -2.06 34.40
N HIS A 308 -4.66 -1.05 33.58
CA HIS A 308 -4.89 0.30 34.06
C HIS A 308 -6.33 0.50 34.56
N PRO A 309 -6.56 0.91 35.84
CA PRO A 309 -7.89 0.98 36.45
C PRO A 309 -8.91 1.83 35.69
N ARG A 310 -8.47 2.91 35.05
CA ARG A 310 -9.29 3.81 34.23
C ARG A 310 -9.71 3.21 32.89
N TYR A 311 -8.86 2.40 32.27
CA TYR A 311 -9.01 1.96 30.87
C TYR A 311 -9.41 0.49 30.74
N LYS A 312 -9.34 -0.30 31.82
CA LYS A 312 -9.63 -1.74 31.88
C LYS A 312 -10.97 -2.21 31.30
N ASN A 313 -11.93 -1.31 31.13
CA ASN A 313 -13.26 -1.63 30.59
C ASN A 313 -13.34 -1.47 29.05
N ILE A 314 -12.25 -1.07 28.40
CA ILE A 314 -12.15 -1.10 26.94
C ILE A 314 -12.21 -2.57 26.51
N ASN A 315 -13.03 -2.88 25.52
CA ASN A 315 -13.08 -4.20 24.91
C ASN A 315 -11.80 -4.43 24.10
N LEU A 316 -11.03 -5.44 24.49
CA LEU A 316 -9.74 -5.84 23.90
C LEU A 316 -9.91 -7.19 23.17
N PRO A 317 -9.10 -7.47 22.12
CA PRO A 317 -9.16 -8.72 21.36
C PRO A 317 -8.81 -9.98 22.17
#